data_AF-S2T3N1-F1
#
_entry.id   AF-S2T3N1-F1
#
_cell.length_a   1.000
_cell.length_b   1.000
_cell.length_c   1.000
_cell.angle_alpha   90.00
_cell.angle_beta   90.00
_cell.angle_gamma   90.00
#
_symmetry.space_group_name_H-M   'P 1'
#
loop_
_entity.id
_entity.type
_entity.pdbx_description
1 polymer ?
#
loop_
_entity_poly.entity_id
_entity_poly.type
_entity_poly.pdbx_seq_one_letter_code
_entity_poly.pdbx_strand_id
1 'polypeptide(L)' 'KFADVVRQLKAAGIDTVIELGPKPVLSKMIKRIDRSMTTHLISNAASLNAVIDLNNGVKAD' A
#
# COMPACT_ATOMS: atom_id res chain seq x y z
N LYS A 1 -2.80 16.01 -9.97
CA LYS A 1 -1.63 15.30 -10.56
C LYS A 1 -1.21 14.19 -9.60
N PHE A 2 -1.07 12.94 -10.05
CA PHE A 2 -0.88 11.79 -9.16
C PHE A 2 0.40 11.87 -8.31
N ALA A 3 1.54 12.22 -8.92
CA ALA A 3 2.82 12.30 -8.21
C ALA A 3 2.84 13.33 -7.09
N ASP A 4 2.08 14.42 -7.22
CA ASP A 4 2.01 15.45 -6.20
C ASP A 4 1.24 14.96 -4.97
N VAL A 5 0.18 14.17 -5.18
CA VAL A 5 -0.56 13.52 -4.08
C VAL A 5 0.35 12.53 -3.35
N VAL A 6 1.13 11.71 -4.05
CA VAL A 6 2.07 10.76 -3.42
C VAL A 6 3.08 11.50 -2.53
N ARG A 7 3.62 12.62 -3.00
CA ARG A 7 4.54 13.45 -2.21
C ARG A 7 3.86 14.09 -0.99
N GLN A 8 2.62 14.54 -1.13
CA GLN A 8 1.84 15.08 -0.01
C GLN A 8 1.56 14.01 1.05
N LEU A 9 1.20 12.79 0.66
CA LEU A 9 1.00 11.67 1.58
C LEU A 9 2.29 11.39 2.37
N LYS A 10 3.43 11.30 1.67
CA LYS A 10 4.73 11.11 2.33
C LYS A 10 5.08 12.23 3.29
N ALA A 11 4.84 13.49 2.90
CA ALA A 11 5.08 14.66 3.75
C ALA A 11 4.15 14.70 4.98
N ALA A 12 2.96 14.11 4.88
CA ALA A 12 2.05 13.92 6.01
C ALA A 12 2.44 12.75 6.93
N GLY A 13 3.58 12.09 6.70
CA GLY A 13 4.08 10.98 7.51
C GLY A 13 3.51 9.62 7.13
N ILE A 14 2.72 9.52 6.06
CA ILE A 14 2.21 8.24 5.57
C ILE A 14 3.36 7.48 4.90
N ASP A 15 3.64 6.29 5.39
CA ASP A 15 4.67 5.41 4.85
C ASP A 15 4.09 4.21 4.09
N THR A 16 2.85 3.82 4.41
CA THR A 16 2.22 2.59 3.92
C THR A 16 0.89 2.90 3.24
N VAL A 17 0.71 2.38 2.02
CA VAL A 17 -0.50 2.56 1.21
C VAL A 17 -1.12 1.21 0.89
N ILE A 18 -2.44 1.09 1.05
CA ILE A 18 -3.21 -0.09 0.68
C ILE A 18 -4.01 0.22 -0.59
N GLU A 19 -3.69 -0.45 -1.69
CA GLU A 19 -4.43 -0.39 -2.95
C GLU A 19 -5.55 -1.44 -2.93
N LEU A 20 -6.78 -0.99 -3.17
CA LEU A 20 -7.94 -1.87 -3.30
C LEU A 20 -8.26 -2.04 -4.79
N GLY A 21 -8.17 -3.26 -5.30
CA GLY A 21 -8.47 -3.53 -6.70
C GLY A 21 -7.83 -4.79 -7.27
N PRO A 22 -8.10 -5.12 -8.54
CA PRO A 22 -7.69 -6.39 -9.14
C PRO A 22 -6.21 -6.41 -9.57
N LYS A 23 -5.57 -5.25 -9.74
CA LYS A 23 -4.19 -5.13 -10.24
C LYS A 23 -3.42 -4.06 -9.46
N PRO A 24 -2.10 -4.21 -9.25
CA PRO A 24 -1.29 -3.29 -8.46
C PRO A 24 -0.80 -2.09 -9.31
N VAL A 25 -1.71 -1.37 -9.96
CA VAL A 25 -1.32 -0.28 -10.87
C VAL A 25 -0.81 0.91 -10.07
N LEU A 26 -1.56 1.34 -9.06
CA LEU A 26 -1.20 2.48 -8.23
C LEU A 26 0.05 2.17 -7.40
N SER A 27 0.16 0.96 -6.84
CA SER A 27 1.33 0.52 -6.09
C SER A 27 2.61 0.63 -6.92
N LYS A 28 2.58 0.18 -8.18
CA LYS A 28 3.71 0.31 -9.11
C LYS A 28 4.03 1.77 -9.43
N MET A 29 3.01 2.61 -9.60
CA MET A 29 3.21 4.05 -9.84
C MET A 29 3.83 4.75 -8.62
N ILE A 30 3.34 4.45 -7.42
CA ILE A 30 3.87 4.97 -6.14
C ILE A 30 5.35 4.58 -6.03
N LYS A 31 5.71 3.31 -6.22
CA LYS A 31 7.11 2.86 -6.15
C LYS A 31 8.04 3.52 -7.18
N ARG A 32 7.52 3.97 -8.33
CA ARG A 32 8.30 4.76 -9.31
C ARG A 32 8.53 6.20 -8.84
N ILE A 33 7.63 6.76 -8.04
CA ILE A 33 7.72 8.12 -7.50
C ILE A 33 8.57 8.13 -6.22
N ASP A 34 8.30 7.20 -5.30
CA ASP A 34 9.02 7.04 -4.04
C ASP A 34 9.16 5.54 -3.70
N ARG A 35 10.39 5.02 -3.78
CA ARG A 35 10.68 3.61 -3.52
C ARG A 35 10.59 3.25 -2.03
N SER A 36 10.67 4.25 -1.15
CA SER A 36 10.66 4.06 0.31
C SER A 36 9.27 3.75 0.87
N MET A 37 8.20 4.14 0.18
CA MET A 37 6.82 3.89 0.64
C MET A 37 6.45 2.41 0.50
N THR A 38 5.88 1.81 1.54
CA THR A 38 5.32 0.45 1.52
C THR A 38 3.96 0.44 0.81
N THR A 39 3.70 -0.61 0.03
CA THR A 39 2.42 -0.74 -0.71
C THR A 39 1.90 -2.17 -0.61
N HIS A 40 0.60 -2.32 -0.33
CA HIS A 40 -0.11 -3.61 -0.34
C HIS A 40 -1.26 -3.58 -1.35
N LEU A 41 -1.54 -4.72 -1.99
CA LEU A 41 -2.72 -4.88 -2.85
C LEU A 41 -3.72 -5.80 -2.16
N ILE A 42 -4.96 -5.35 -2.04
CA ILE A 42 -6.09 -6.20 -1.66
C ILE A 42 -6.99 -6.35 -2.89
N SER A 43 -7.04 -7.58 -3.41
CA SER A 43 -7.82 -7.95 -4.60
C SER A 43 -8.90 -9.00 -4.31
N ASN A 44 -8.86 -9.64 -3.15
CA ASN A 44 -9.79 -10.66 -2.69
C ASN A 44 -9.69 -10.84 -1.16
N ALA A 45 -10.56 -11.69 -0.60
CA ALA A 45 -10.59 -12.00 0.83
C ALA A 45 -9.26 -12.57 1.37
N ALA A 46 -8.56 -13.41 0.60
CA ALA A 46 -7.27 -13.97 1.03
C ALA A 46 -6.21 -12.87 1.20
N SER A 47 -6.11 -11.95 0.23
CA SER A 47 -5.19 -10.80 0.33
C SER A 47 -5.59 -9.79 1.42
N LEU A 48 -6.87 -9.70 1.76
CA LEU A 48 -7.35 -8.87 2.88
C LEU A 48 -6.84 -9.43 4.22
N ASN A 49 -7.02 -10.72 4.46
CA ASN A 49 -6.56 -11.37 5.69
C ASN A 49 -5.06 -11.21 5.88
N ALA A 50 -4.28 -11.41 4.81
CA ALA A 50 -2.83 -11.23 4.85
C ALA A 50 -2.40 -9.80 5.26
N VAL A 51 -3.19 -8.77 4.97
CA VAL A 51 -2.91 -7.38 5.36
C VAL A 51 -3.39 -7.08 6.79
N ILE A 52 -4.48 -7.69 7.25
CA ILE A 52 -4.98 -7.54 8.63
C ILE A 52 -3.94 -8.03 9.64
N ASP A 53 -3.31 -9.16 9.35
CA ASP A 53 -2.29 -9.78 10.21
C ASP A 53 -1.07 -8.87 10.40
N LEU A 54 -0.69 -8.11 9.36
CA LEU A 54 0.41 -7.15 9.41
C LEU A 54 0.14 -5.98 10.37
N ASN A 55 -1.12 -5.54 10.49
CA ASN A 55 -1.50 -4.42 11.36
C ASN A 55 -1.68 -4.85 12.82
N ASN A 56 -1.97 -6.13 13.06
CA ASN A 56 -2.27 -6.66 14.40
C ASN A 56 -1.06 -7.36 15.06
N GLY A 57 0.09 -7.48 14.37
CA GLY A 57 1.30 -8.13 14.92
C GLY A 57 1.17 -9.65 15.10
N VAL A 58 0.09 -10.26 14.63
CA VAL A 58 -0.12 -11.70 14.66
C VAL A 58 0.44 -12.28 13.37
N LYS A 59 1.46 -13.12 13.46
CA LYS A 59 1.95 -13.90 12.31
C LYS A 59 0.90 -14.96 11.99
N ALA A 60 0.49 -15.05 10.72
CA ALA A 60 -0.24 -16.22 10.24
C ALA A 60 0.66 -17.45 10.35
N ASP A 61 0.16 -18.46 11.07
CA ASP A 61 0.80 -19.77 11.29
C ASP A 61 0.81 -20.63 10.00
#